data_AF-A0A7X7C2A3-F1
#
_entry.id   AF-A0A7X7C2A3-F1
#
_cell.length_a   1.000
_cell.length_b   1.000
_cell.length_c   1.000
_cell.angle_alpha   90.00
_cell.angle_beta   90.00
_cell.angle_gamma   90.00
#
_symmetry.space_group_name_H-M   'P 1'
#
loop_
_entity.id
_entity.type
_entity.pdbx_description
1 polymer ?
#
loop_
_entity_poly.entity_id
_entity_poly.type
_entity_poly.pdbx_seq_one_letter_code
_entity_poly.pdbx_strand_id
1 'polypeptide(L)'
;MITFREIELGDIEIINSKLQSQNYRASDLCFTNLYALGKKFNTQFAVTDDWLFIRFKDNNGRNSYLKPIGTGDLKEGIEIILEDHK
;
A
#
# COMPACT_ATOMS: atom_id res chain seq x y z
N MET A 1 15.43 -2.08 0.94
CA MET A 1 14.88 -0.92 0.20
C MET A 1 13.74 -1.44 -0.65
N ILE A 2 12.50 -1.07 -0.34
CA ILE A 2 11.33 -1.51 -1.11
C ILE A 2 11.14 -0.62 -2.33
N THR A 3 10.74 -1.20 -3.46
CA THR A 3 10.53 -0.45 -4.70
C THR A 3 9.04 -0.25 -4.92
N PHE A 4 8.60 1.00 -4.77
CA PHE A 4 7.24 1.39 -5.08
C PHE A 4 7.07 1.60 -6.58
N ARG A 5 5.97 1.07 -7.12
CA ARG A 5 5.53 1.32 -8.50
C ARG A 5 4.06 1.70 -8.55
N GLU A 6 3.65 2.33 -9.65
CA GLU A 6 2.24 2.63 -9.91
C GLU A 6 1.40 1.35 -9.95
N ILE A 7 0.12 1.49 -9.58
CA ILE A 7 -0.87 0.42 -9.64
C ILE A 7 -1.43 0.33 -11.06
N GLU A 8 -1.36 -0.85 -11.65
CA GLU A 8 -1.95 -1.20 -12.94
C GLU A 8 -3.14 -2.16 -12.76
N LEU A 9 -3.99 -2.28 -13.79
CA LEU A 9 -5.14 -3.20 -13.74
C LEU A 9 -4.71 -4.66 -13.53
N GLY A 10 -3.55 -5.05 -14.07
CA GLY A 10 -2.98 -6.39 -13.88
C GLY A 10 -2.59 -6.71 -12.43
N ASP A 11 -2.55 -5.72 -11.54
CA ASP A 11 -2.17 -5.91 -10.14
C ASP A 11 -3.33 -6.34 -9.24
N ILE A 12 -4.52 -6.51 -9.80
CA ILE A 12 -5.73 -6.86 -9.04
C ILE A 12 -5.55 -8.14 -8.23
N GLU A 13 -4.90 -9.16 -8.79
CA GLU A 13 -4.70 -10.46 -8.14
C GLU A 13 -3.72 -10.36 -6.98
N ILE A 14 -2.54 -9.76 -7.20
CA ILE A 14 -1.51 -9.64 -6.17
C ILE A 14 -1.97 -8.74 -5.02
N ILE A 15 -2.62 -7.60 -5.30
CA ILE A 15 -3.10 -6.69 -4.27
C ILE A 15 -4.26 -7.33 -3.49
N ASN A 16 -5.25 -7.93 -4.15
CA ASN A 16 -6.38 -8.55 -3.45
C ASN A 16 -5.95 -9.75 -2.60
N SER A 17 -4.96 -10.54 -3.04
CA SER A 17 -4.44 -11.66 -2.24
C SER A 17 -3.97 -11.21 -0.85
N LYS A 18 -3.39 -10.01 -0.75
CA LYS A 18 -2.94 -9.39 0.50
C LYS A 18 -4.07 -8.69 1.24
N LEU A 19 -4.95 -7.97 0.54
CA LEU A 19 -6.08 -7.28 1.17
C LEU A 19 -7.13 -8.24 1.76
N GLN A 20 -7.19 -9.49 1.31
CA GLN A 20 -8.10 -10.51 1.85
C GLN A 20 -7.61 -11.10 3.18
N SER A 21 -6.33 -10.97 3.53
CA SER A 21 -5.76 -11.55 4.77
C SER A 21 -5.99 -10.71 6.02
N GLN A 22 -6.80 -9.65 5.94
CA GLN A 22 -6.97 -8.65 6.98
C GLN A 22 -8.46 -8.30 7.21
N ASN A 23 -8.80 -7.82 8.41
CA ASN A 23 -10.19 -7.58 8.84
C ASN A 23 -10.62 -6.09 8.86
N TYR A 24 -9.79 -5.18 8.37
CA TYR A 24 -10.12 -3.77 8.21
C TYR A 24 -11.03 -3.56 7.01
N ARG A 25 -12.05 -2.73 7.22
CA ARG A 25 -13.12 -2.44 6.26
C ARG A 25 -13.06 -1.00 5.73
N ALA A 26 -11.90 -0.33 5.85
CA ALA A 26 -11.71 1.00 5.30
C ALA A 26 -11.86 0.94 3.77
N SER A 27 -12.59 1.90 3.19
CA SER A 27 -12.82 1.94 1.74
C SER A 27 -11.53 2.02 0.94
N ASP A 28 -10.47 2.60 1.51
CA ASP A 28 -9.17 2.76 0.85
C ASP A 28 -8.41 1.43 0.75
N LEU A 29 -8.85 0.39 1.46
CA LEU A 29 -8.30 -0.97 1.41
C LEU A 29 -9.10 -1.87 0.45
N CYS A 30 -9.47 -1.33 -0.71
CA CYS A 30 -9.99 -2.10 -1.83
C CYS A 30 -9.29 -1.70 -3.13
N PHE A 31 -9.07 -2.68 -4.02
CA PHE A 31 -8.35 -2.45 -5.28
C PHE A 31 -8.99 -1.33 -6.12
N THR A 32 -10.32 -1.30 -6.22
CA THR A 32 -11.04 -0.31 -7.02
C THR A 32 -10.71 1.12 -6.60
N ASN A 33 -10.68 1.41 -5.30
CA ASN A 33 -10.36 2.77 -4.82
C ASN A 33 -8.88 3.10 -4.98
N LEU A 34 -7.99 2.14 -4.67
CA LEU A 34 -6.55 2.32 -4.87
C LEU A 34 -6.21 2.65 -6.33
N TYR A 35 -6.82 1.95 -7.28
CA TYR A 35 -6.62 2.17 -8.71
C TYR A 35 -7.32 3.45 -9.20
N ALA A 36 -8.61 3.62 -8.92
CA ALA A 36 -9.40 4.75 -9.44
C ALA A 36 -8.91 6.11 -8.93
N LEU A 37 -8.45 6.17 -7.67
CA LEU A 37 -7.89 7.38 -7.08
C LEU A 37 -6.37 7.49 -7.29
N GLY A 38 -5.74 6.46 -7.84
CA GLY A 38 -4.28 6.35 -7.95
C GLY A 38 -3.65 7.48 -8.75
N LYS A 39 -4.27 7.90 -9.85
CA LYS A 39 -3.82 9.05 -10.64
C LYS A 39 -3.83 10.37 -9.84
N LYS A 40 -4.84 10.57 -9.00
CA LYS A 40 -5.00 11.82 -8.22
C LYS A 40 -3.97 11.92 -7.11
N PHE A 41 -3.74 10.83 -6.39
CA PHE A 41 -2.85 10.82 -5.23
C PHE A 41 -1.47 10.24 -5.54
N ASN A 42 -1.13 9.98 -6.81
CA ASN A 42 0.09 9.26 -7.18
C ASN A 42 0.29 8.00 -6.32
N THR A 43 -0.78 7.19 -6.20
CA THR A 43 -0.79 5.99 -5.36
C THR A 43 0.11 4.93 -5.99
N GLN A 44 1.00 4.41 -5.18
CA GLN A 44 1.96 3.38 -5.53
C GLN A 44 1.88 2.25 -4.51
N PHE A 45 2.30 1.07 -4.93
CA PHE A 45 2.41 -0.07 -4.03
C PHE A 45 3.77 -0.75 -4.14
N ALA A 46 4.12 -1.46 -3.08
CA ALA A 46 5.24 -2.38 -3.04
C ALA A 46 4.79 -3.66 -2.33
N VAL A 47 5.29 -4.79 -2.80
CA VAL A 47 5.04 -6.10 -2.19
C VAL A 47 6.38 -6.72 -1.81
N THR A 48 6.44 -7.27 -0.61
CA THR A 48 7.43 -8.26 -0.20
C THR A 48 6.69 -9.56 0.12
N ASP A 49 7.41 -10.65 0.39
CA ASP A 49 6.79 -11.98 0.56
C ASP A 49 5.59 -11.96 1.52
N ASP A 50 5.67 -11.22 2.62
CA ASP A 50 4.60 -11.16 3.63
C ASP A 50 3.82 -9.83 3.69
N TRP A 51 4.27 -8.79 2.99
CA TRP A 51 3.74 -7.43 3.17
C TRP A 51 3.25 -6.79 1.87
N LEU A 52 2.17 -6.02 1.99
CA LEU A 52 1.71 -5.03 1.03
C LEU A 52 1.83 -3.64 1.67
N PHE A 53 2.53 -2.75 0.97
CA PHE A 53 2.67 -1.35 1.32
C PHE A 53 1.97 -0.49 0.28
N ILE A 54 1.20 0.50 0.73
CA ILE A 54 0.58 1.51 -0.12
C ILE A 54 1.13 2.87 0.27
N ARG A 55 1.71 3.59 -0.70
CA ARG A 55 2.20 4.96 -0.56
C ARG A 55 1.40 5.88 -1.49
N PHE A 56 1.10 7.08 -1.03
CA PHE A 56 0.39 8.08 -1.80
C PHE A 56 0.84 9.49 -1.42
N LYS A 57 0.46 10.48 -2.22
CA LYS A 57 0.65 11.91 -1.97
C LYS A 57 -0.58 12.45 -1.26
N ASP A 58 -0.40 13.03 -0.09
CA ASP A 58 -1.50 13.71 0.61
C ASP A 58 -1.90 15.01 -0.10
N ASN A 59 -2.91 15.70 0.44
CA ASN A 59 -3.38 16.98 -0.09
C ASN A 59 -2.32 18.10 -0.02
N ASN A 60 -1.19 17.87 0.67
CA ASN A 60 -0.06 18.79 0.77
C ASN A 60 1.15 18.32 -0.07
N GLY A 61 1.01 17.26 -0.87
CA GLY A 61 2.09 16.69 -1.68
C GLY A 61 3.13 15.86 -0.92
N ARG A 62 2.89 15.54 0.36
CA ARG A 62 3.79 14.74 1.20
C ARG A 62 3.57 13.25 0.95
N ASN A 63 4.64 12.46 1.11
CA ASN A 63 4.50 11.00 1.16
C ASN A 63 3.70 10.62 2.40
N SER A 64 2.61 9.89 2.19
CA SER A 64 1.78 9.27 3.21
C SER A 64 1.62 7.79 2.89
N TYR A 65 1.36 6.99 3.92
CA TYR A 65 1.29 5.54 3.82
C TYR A 65 0.00 5.06 4.47
N LEU A 66 -0.65 4.06 3.87
CA LEU A 66 -1.66 3.30 4.59
C LEU A 66 -0.98 2.38 5.60
N LYS A 67 -1.76 1.88 6.56
CA LYS A 67 -1.30 0.80 7.45
C LYS A 67 -0.73 -0.35 6.60
N PRO A 68 0.49 -0.85 6.87
CA PRO A 68 1.02 -2.00 6.16
C PRO A 68 0.13 -3.22 6.38
N ILE A 69 -0.08 -3.99 5.31
CA ILE A 69 -0.93 -5.17 5.31
C ILE A 69 -0.04 -6.41 5.21
N GLY A 70 -0.05 -7.25 6.24
CA GLY A 70 0.75 -8.47 6.30
C GLY A 70 0.41 -9.28 7.55
N THR A 71 1.04 -10.44 7.69
CA THR A 71 0.80 -11.40 8.78
C THR A 71 1.86 -11.35 9.89
N GLY A 72 2.95 -10.59 9.70
CA GLY A 72 4.03 -10.43 10.68
C GLY A 72 3.73 -9.42 11.79
N ASP A 73 4.74 -9.09 12.60
CA ASP A 73 4.64 -8.04 13.61
C ASP A 73 4.45 -6.68 12.91
N LEU A 74 3.38 -5.96 13.26
CA LEU A 74 3.08 -4.64 12.71
C LEU A 74 4.25 -3.66 12.89
N LYS A 75 5.06 -3.82 13.95
CA LYS A 75 6.26 -3.01 14.18
C LYS A 75 7.26 -3.14 13.02
N GLU A 76 7.46 -4.34 12.49
CA GLU A 76 8.37 -4.59 11.36
C GLU A 76 7.89 -3.87 10.10
N GLY A 77 6.59 -3.96 9.80
CA GLY A 77 5.99 -3.24 8.68
C GLY A 77 6.12 -1.71 8.81
N ILE A 78 6.01 -1.17 10.03
CA ILE A 78 6.21 0.25 10.29
C ILE A 78 7.68 0.64 10.12
N GLU A 79 8.62 -0.18 10.59
CA GLU A 79 10.06 0.06 10.42
C GLU A 79 10.45 0.13 8.93
N ILE A 80 9.89 -0.75 8.09
CA ILE A 80 10.09 -0.73 6.63
C ILE A 80 9.59 0.60 6.02
N ILE A 81 8.43 1.10 6.44
CA ILE A 81 7.90 2.40 5.98
C ILE A 81 8.82 3.55 6.43
N LEU A 82 9.31 3.51 7.68
CA LEU A 82 10.22 4.52 8.21
C LEU A 82 11.55 4.54 7.45
N GLU A 83 12.03 3.39 6.96
CA GLU A 83 13.22 3.33 6.11
C GLU A 83 12.99 3.90 4.70
N ASP A 84 11.83 3.65 4.07
CA ASP A 84 11.49 4.24 2.76
C ASP A 84 11.31 5.78 2.82
N HIS A 85 10.90 6.30 3.98
CA HIS A 85 10.72 7.74 4.15
C HIS A 85 12.03 8.53 4.28
N LYS A 86 13.13 7.89 4.67
CA LYS A 86 14.44 8.53 4.84
C LYS A 86 15.03 8.97 3.51
#